data_AF-A0A2V6DAW8-F1
#
_entry.id   AF-A0A2V6DAW8-F1
#
_cell.length_a   1.000
_cell.length_b   1.000
_cell.length_c   1.000
_cell.angle_alpha   90.00
_cell.angle_beta   90.00
_cell.angle_gamma   90.00
#
_symmetry.space_group_name_H-M   'P 1'
#
loop_
_entity.id
_entity.type
_entity.pdbx_description
1 polymer ?
#
loop_
_entity_poly.entity_id
_entity_poly.type
_entity_poly.pdbx_seq_one_letter_code
_entity_poly.pdbx_strand_id
1 'polypeptide(L)'
;MIAKSPEITVESHPLRHVDDYLEIGQKAGASDVHLAANARPRWRLHGRLEPIWPDAPRLTAEHTAALAEAFVPDVYKEELNTRGDSDFAYAN
;
A
#
# COMPACT_ATOMS: atom_id res chain seq x y z
N MET A 1 -27.93 -12.32 28.31
CA MET A 1 -27.78 -11.03 27.59
C MET A 1 -26.28 -10.69 27.60
N ILE A 2 -25.53 -11.13 26.59
CA ILE A 2 -24.10 -10.80 26.50
C ILE A 2 -24.03 -9.54 25.63
N ALA A 3 -23.53 -8.44 26.20
CA ALA A 3 -23.33 -7.19 25.49
C ALA A 3 -22.31 -7.43 24.35
N LYS A 4 -22.73 -7.18 23.10
CA LYS A 4 -21.80 -7.08 21.98
C LYS A 4 -20.85 -5.91 22.27
N SER A 5 -19.55 -6.20 22.33
CA SER A 5 -18.53 -5.16 22.27
C SER A 5 -18.74 -4.36 20.99
N PRO A 6 -18.58 -3.03 21.02
CA PRO A 6 -18.73 -2.22 19.82
C PRO A 6 -17.65 -2.68 18.83
N GLU A 7 -18.09 -3.24 17.70
CA GLU A 7 -17.25 -3.43 16.52
C GLU A 7 -16.81 -2.04 16.09
N ILE A 8 -15.64 -1.62 16.55
CA ILE A 8 -14.93 -0.51 15.92
C ILE A 8 -14.53 -1.06 14.56
N THR A 9 -15.27 -0.69 13.52
CA THR A 9 -14.88 -0.91 12.13
C THR A 9 -13.70 0.01 11.83
N VAL A 10 -12.53 -0.37 12.33
CA VAL A 10 -11.26 0.10 11.78
C VAL A 10 -11.21 -0.54 10.40
N GLU A 11 -11.32 0.25 9.33
CA GLU A 11 -11.05 -0.29 8.00
C GLU A 11 -9.64 -0.88 8.03
N SER A 12 -9.53 -2.21 7.96
CA SER A 12 -8.24 -2.90 7.96
C SER A 12 -7.47 -2.62 6.66
N HIS A 13 -8.21 -2.23 5.61
CA HIS A 13 -7.67 -1.94 4.28
C HIS A 13 -8.53 -0.93 3.50
N PRO A 14 -7.91 -0.16 2.59
CA PRO A 14 -6.46 -0.04 2.43
C PRO A 14 -5.82 0.71 3.61
N LEU A 15 -4.55 0.40 3.93
CA LEU A 15 -3.78 1.29 4.80
C LEU A 15 -3.66 2.67 4.12
N ARG A 16 -3.54 3.72 4.92
CA ARG A 16 -3.71 5.10 4.46
C ARG A 16 -2.44 5.69 3.84
N HIS A 17 -1.28 5.14 4.16
CA HIS A 17 0.00 5.60 3.62
C HIS A 17 0.88 4.45 3.12
N VAL A 18 1.74 4.74 2.14
CA VAL A 18 2.69 3.75 1.61
C VAL A 18 3.67 3.29 2.69
N ASP A 19 4.07 4.18 3.60
CA ASP A 19 4.98 3.85 4.70
C ASP A 19 4.45 2.74 5.61
N ASP A 20 3.14 2.67 5.84
CA ASP A 20 2.54 1.62 6.68
C ASP A 20 2.82 0.24 6.06
N TYR A 21 2.69 0.12 4.73
CA TYR A 21 3.01 -1.12 4.01
C TYR A 21 4.51 -1.42 4.01
N LEU A 22 5.35 -0.38 3.89
CA LEU A 22 6.80 -0.54 3.88
C LEU A 22 7.34 -0.94 5.24
N GLU A 23 6.79 -0.42 6.34
CA GLU A 23 7.14 -0.83 7.70
C GLU A 23 6.82 -2.32 7.91
N ILE A 24 5.65 -2.78 7.46
CA ILE A 24 5.25 -4.19 7.51
C ILE A 24 6.20 -5.06 6.66
N GLY A 25 6.49 -4.62 5.43
CA GLY A 25 7.42 -5.30 4.54
C GLY A 25 8.82 -5.43 5.14
N GLN A 26 9.35 -4.34 5.70
CA GLN A 26 10.65 -4.30 6.36
C GLN A 26 10.70 -5.27 7.56
N LYS A 27 9.70 -5.24 8.44
CA LYS A 27 9.63 -6.14 9.60
C LYS A 27 9.56 -7.62 9.21
N ALA A 28 8.92 -7.93 8.08
CA ALA A 28 8.85 -9.29 7.55
C ALA A 28 10.09 -9.73 6.77
N GLY A 29 11.01 -8.80 6.43
CA GLY A 29 12.16 -9.09 5.58
C GLY A 29 11.81 -9.22 4.09
N ALA A 30 10.73 -8.58 3.65
CA ALA A 30 10.39 -8.49 2.23
C ALA A 30 11.38 -7.59 1.47
N SER A 31 11.69 -7.95 0.22
CA SER A 31 12.55 -7.15 -0.66
C SER A 31 11.79 -6.04 -1.39
N ASP A 32 10.50 -6.27 -1.69
CA ASP A 32 9.68 -5.36 -2.47
C ASP A 32 8.25 -5.33 -1.92
N VAL A 33 7.60 -4.17 -2.05
CA VAL A 33 6.15 -3.99 -1.84
C VAL A 33 5.52 -3.54 -3.16
N HIS A 34 4.44 -4.19 -3.56
CA HIS A 34 3.72 -3.92 -4.80
C HIS A 34 2.25 -3.58 -4.50
N LEU A 35 1.88 -2.33 -4.81
CA LEU A 35 0.53 -1.79 -4.66
C LEU A 35 -0.02 -1.43 -6.04
N ALA A 36 -1.06 -2.13 -6.49
CA ALA A 36 -1.62 -1.96 -7.83
C ALA A 36 -3.15 -2.08 -7.83
N ALA A 37 -3.81 -1.30 -8.69
CA ALA A 37 -5.25 -1.36 -8.86
C ALA A 37 -5.69 -2.76 -9.32
N ASN A 38 -6.88 -3.17 -8.87
CA ASN A 38 -7.46 -4.50 -9.07
C ASN A 38 -6.56 -5.65 -8.55
N ALA A 39 -5.62 -5.39 -7.65
CA ALA A 39 -4.79 -6.39 -7.00
C ALA A 39 -4.83 -6.22 -5.47
N ARG A 40 -4.60 -7.31 -4.74
CA ARG A 40 -4.33 -7.21 -3.30
C ARG A 40 -2.94 -6.58 -3.09
N PRO A 41 -2.68 -5.91 -1.96
CA PRO A 41 -1.30 -5.57 -1.59
C PRO A 41 -0.42 -6.81 -1.60
N ARG A 42 0.69 -6.76 -2.32
CA ARG A 42 1.64 -7.87 -2.46
C ARG A 42 3.01 -7.46 -1.98
N TRP A 43 3.80 -8.43 -1.58
CA TRP A 43 5.22 -8.27 -1.32
C TRP A 43 6.03 -9.32 -2.05
N ARG A 44 7.34 -9.11 -2.13
CA ARG A 44 8.27 -10.18 -2.47
C ARG A 44 9.00 -10.62 -1.20
N LEU A 45 8.75 -11.85 -0.77
CA LEU A 45 9.39 -12.46 0.39
C LEU A 45 10.19 -13.68 -0.06
N HIS A 46 11.50 -13.69 0.23
CA HIS A 46 12.42 -14.75 -0.19
C HIS A 46 12.30 -15.10 -1.69
N GLY A 47 12.16 -14.07 -2.54
CA GLY A 47 12.03 -14.20 -4.00
C GLY A 47 10.61 -14.48 -4.51
N ARG A 48 9.65 -14.78 -3.63
CA ARG A 48 8.27 -15.12 -4.00
C ARG A 48 7.35 -13.91 -3.92
N LEU A 49 6.62 -13.64 -5.00
CA LEU A 49 5.59 -12.60 -5.02
C LEU A 49 4.26 -13.17 -4.53
N GLU A 50 3.77 -12.68 -3.39
CA GLU A 50 2.54 -13.17 -2.76
C GLU A 50 1.78 -12.05 -2.04
N PRO A 51 0.47 -12.22 -1.76
CA PRO A 51 -0.29 -11.24 -0.97
C PRO A 51 0.31 -11.06 0.42
N ILE A 52 0.36 -9.82 0.92
CA ILE A 52 0.76 -9.54 2.31
C ILE A 52 -0.26 -10.17 3.27
N TRP A 53 -1.54 -10.06 2.94
CA TRP A 53 -2.64 -10.74 3.63
C TRP A 53 -3.49 -11.53 2.62
N PRO A 54 -3.79 -12.82 2.87
CA PRO A 54 -4.59 -13.64 1.97
C PRO A 54 -6.02 -13.11 1.74
N ASP A 55 -6.58 -12.42 2.71
CA ASP A 55 -7.96 -11.93 2.77
C ASP A 55 -8.11 -10.43 2.47
N ALA A 56 -7.03 -9.66 2.38
CA ALA A 56 -7.08 -8.22 2.06
C ALA A 56 -7.84 -7.93 0.76
N PRO A 57 -8.74 -6.93 0.71
CA PRO A 57 -9.47 -6.59 -0.49
C PRO A 57 -8.54 -6.17 -1.63
N ARG A 58 -9.05 -6.20 -2.86
CA ARG A 58 -8.33 -5.63 -4.00
C ARG A 58 -8.35 -4.10 -3.88
N LEU A 59 -7.21 -3.47 -4.13
CA LEU A 59 -7.11 -2.01 -4.22
C LEU A 59 -7.90 -1.53 -5.45
N THR A 60 -8.67 -0.46 -5.29
CA THR A 60 -9.30 0.22 -6.43
C THR A 60 -8.31 1.21 -7.06
N ALA A 61 -8.69 1.81 -8.18
CA ALA A 61 -7.89 2.87 -8.80
C ALA A 61 -7.75 4.08 -7.85
N GLU A 62 -8.84 4.44 -7.16
CA GLU A 62 -8.89 5.54 -6.20
C GLU A 62 -7.98 5.28 -5.01
N HIS A 63 -7.92 4.04 -4.51
CA HIS A 63 -7.00 3.67 -3.42
C HIS A 63 -5.54 3.87 -3.85
N THR A 64 -5.14 3.38 -5.02
CA THR A 64 -3.76 3.53 -5.49
C THR A 64 -3.40 4.98 -5.83
N ALA A 65 -4.35 5.75 -6.35
CA ALA A 65 -4.15 7.18 -6.61
C ALA A 65 -3.96 7.96 -5.29
N ALA A 66 -4.78 7.70 -4.27
CA ALA A 66 -4.63 8.32 -2.96
C ALA A 66 -3.28 7.98 -2.29
N LEU A 67 -2.83 6.74 -2.42
CA LEU A 67 -1.51 6.32 -1.94
C LEU A 67 -0.38 7.06 -2.67
N ALA A 68 -0.43 7.14 -4.00
CA ALA A 68 0.55 7.87 -4.79
C ALA A 68 0.55 9.37 -4.46
N GLU A 69 -0.62 9.99 -4.33
CA GLU A 69 -0.75 11.42 -4.03
C GLU A 69 -0.16 11.80 -2.67
N ALA A 70 -0.34 10.95 -1.66
CA ALA A 70 0.19 11.16 -0.32
C ALA A 70 1.70 10.88 -0.22
N PHE A 71 2.21 9.94 -1.02
CA PHE A 71 3.58 9.43 -0.92
C PHE A 71 4.58 10.13 -1.83
N VAL A 72 4.19 10.46 -3.06
CA VAL A 72 5.09 10.99 -4.09
C VAL A 72 5.31 12.49 -3.83
N PRO A 73 6.55 12.99 -3.70
CA PRO A 73 6.80 14.44 -3.61
C PRO A 73 6.38 15.20 -4.87
N ASP A 74 5.99 16.47 -4.73
CA ASP A 74 5.40 17.26 -5.83
C ASP A 74 6.29 17.33 -7.09
N VAL A 75 7.62 17.39 -6.93
CA VAL A 75 8.57 17.37 -8.06
C VAL A 75 8.44 16.11 -8.92
N TYR A 76 8.11 14.98 -8.32
CA TYR A 76 7.93 13.68 -8.99
C TYR A 76 6.49 13.47 -9.46
N LYS A 77 5.50 14.16 -8.88
CA LYS A 77 4.11 14.15 -9.40
C LYS A 77 4.02 14.78 -10.79
N GLU A 78 4.78 15.84 -11.06
CA GLU A 78 4.81 16.45 -12.38
C GLU A 78 5.36 15.47 -13.43
N GLU A 79 6.46 14.79 -13.13
CA GLU A 79 7.01 13.74 -13.99
C GLU A 79 6.00 12.61 -14.20
N LEU A 80 5.40 12.11 -13.12
CA LEU A 80 4.40 11.04 -13.18
C LEU A 80 3.21 11.41 -14.07
N ASN A 81 2.68 12.63 -13.94
CA ASN A 81 1.52 13.09 -14.72
C ASN A 81 1.84 13.36 -16.19
N THR A 82 3.09 13.70 -16.53
CA THR A 82 3.50 14.02 -17.91
C THR A 82 4.03 12.81 -18.66
N ARG A 83 4.81 11.95 -18.00
CA ARG A 83 5.47 10.77 -18.57
C ARG A 83 4.68 9.48 -18.37
N GLY A 84 3.90 9.40 -17.30
CA GLY A 84 3.15 8.21 -16.88
C GLY A 84 3.87 7.34 -15.83
N ASP A 85 5.08 7.72 -15.42
CA ASP A 85 5.88 7.06 -14.37
C ASP A 85 6.87 8.03 -13.74
N SER A 86 7.37 7.70 -12.54
CA SER A 86 8.48 8.40 -11.89
C SER A 86 9.26 7.42 -11.01
N ASP A 87 10.55 7.68 -10.85
CA ASP A 87 11.47 6.89 -10.02
C ASP A 87 12.25 7.84 -9.09
N PHE A 88 12.16 7.60 -7.78
CA PHE A 88 12.79 8.44 -6.78
C PHE A 88 13.14 7.67 -5.51
N ALA A 89 14.21 8.13 -4.87
CA ALA A 89 14.54 7.74 -3.51
C ALA A 89 13.92 8.73 -2.53
N TYR A 90 13.56 8.24 -1.36
CA TYR A 90 13.04 9.06 -0.27
C TYR A 90 13.60 8.58 1.07
N ALA A 91 13.50 9.44 2.09
CA ALA A 91 13.82 9.12 3.47
C ALA A 91 12.74 9.75 4.35
N ASN A 92 12.26 8.99 5.34
CA ASN A 92 11.20 9.36 6.27
C ASN A 92 11.76 9.54 7.68
#